data_AF-A0A514Z7D0-F1
#
_entry.id   AF-A0A514Z7D0-F1
#
_cell.length_a   1.000
_cell.length_b   1.000
_cell.length_c   1.000
_cell.angle_alpha   90.00
_cell.angle_beta   90.00
_cell.angle_gamma   90.00
#
_symmetry.space_group_name_H-M   'P 1'
#
loop_
_entity.id
_entity.type
_entity.pdbx_description
1 polymer ?
#
loop_
_entity_poly.entity_id
_entity_poly.type
_entity_poly.pdbx_seq_one_letter_code
_entity_poly.pdbx_strand_id
1 'polypeptide(L)'
;MGLKYNKNDGNLFISAMNHNVSSANEIVSRLREGSDHLISRVEGGSSQLSGKAYHAVGTLFASLIKPVLTKLESATEDIKSDIQVFHSQSSVFDTFNDTIYDEDHLNQLLEIKRQQQALVQTQISLFSGSLLWDLAKNVAEELFYEGKRLENVAEHYANEMREIEEKLRILHEFDSRTSSLFQDSLTVFQSAMQGVKALNQGRFDSKGNFSIPSSSNMDWYKTLTNQKLDSALVSDVEAERNALLKGLDVKGLADKDREKYESSVSDIIKTLQSQGWTKEGIEAYLKTLATINSNSHSAGDRFPIESYIENAQLMKFLLDNASHLDVSKYIENNWGKTKTYYFVNGNQIIF
;
A
#
# COMPACT_ATOMS: atom_id res chain seq x y z
N MET A 1 -14.84 -8.38 -23.92
CA MET A 1 -15.94 -7.93 -23.05
C MET A 1 -16.02 -6.44 -23.29
N GLY A 2 -17.18 -5.96 -23.73
CA GLY A 2 -17.40 -4.53 -23.92
C GLY A 2 -17.46 -3.77 -22.59
N LEU A 3 -17.42 -2.44 -22.69
CA LEU A 3 -17.58 -1.51 -21.59
C LEU A 3 -18.95 -1.65 -20.93
N LYS A 4 -19.00 -1.48 -19.61
CA LYS A 4 -20.24 -1.53 -18.82
C LYS A 4 -20.26 -0.44 -17.76
N TYR A 5 -21.39 0.23 -17.64
CA TYR A 5 -21.63 1.24 -16.62
C TYR A 5 -23.02 1.06 -16.00
N ASN A 6 -23.11 1.24 -14.68
CA ASN A 6 -24.36 1.16 -13.93
C ASN A 6 -24.44 2.40 -13.02
N LYS A 7 -25.51 3.19 -13.16
CA LYS A 7 -25.71 4.44 -12.39
C LYS A 7 -25.69 4.19 -10.88
N ASN A 8 -26.25 3.07 -10.43
CA ASN A 8 -26.28 2.74 -9.00
C ASN A 8 -24.87 2.45 -8.47
N ASP A 9 -24.08 1.70 -9.23
CA ASP A 9 -22.69 1.37 -8.85
C ASP A 9 -21.80 2.62 -8.89
N GLY A 10 -22.01 3.51 -9.87
CA GLY A 10 -21.36 4.83 -9.93
C GLY A 10 -21.67 5.70 -8.71
N ASN A 11 -22.94 5.80 -8.31
CA ASN A 11 -23.36 6.54 -7.12
C ASN A 11 -22.81 5.94 -5.82
N LEU A 12 -22.81 4.61 -5.69
CA LEU A 12 -22.19 3.90 -4.56
C LEU A 12 -20.68 4.13 -4.51
N PHE A 13 -19.99 4.07 -5.65
CA PHE A 13 -18.56 4.38 -5.76
C PHE A 13 -18.26 5.81 -5.30
N ILE A 14 -18.98 6.81 -5.82
CA ILE A 14 -18.82 8.22 -5.42
C ILE A 14 -19.05 8.40 -3.92
N SER A 15 -20.08 7.78 -3.35
CA SER A 15 -20.38 7.86 -1.92
C SER A 15 -19.25 7.23 -1.06
N ALA A 16 -18.83 6.01 -1.41
CA ALA A 16 -17.76 5.30 -0.69
C ALA A 16 -16.41 6.02 -0.81
N MET A 17 -16.06 6.52 -1.99
CA MET A 17 -14.82 7.26 -2.21
C MET A 17 -14.80 8.60 -1.47
N ASN A 18 -15.91 9.34 -1.43
CA ASN A 18 -16.01 10.57 -0.63
C ASN A 18 -15.82 10.29 0.87
N HIS A 19 -16.41 9.21 1.39
CA HIS A 19 -16.20 8.80 2.78
C HIS A 19 -14.72 8.44 3.04
N ASN A 20 -14.16 7.54 2.22
CA ASN A 20 -12.79 7.06 2.37
C ASN A 20 -11.75 8.20 2.27
N VAL A 21 -11.88 9.10 1.29
CA VAL A 21 -10.94 10.23 1.14
C VAL A 21 -11.07 11.25 2.27
N SER A 22 -12.28 11.44 2.82
CA SER A 22 -12.49 12.31 3.98
C SER A 22 -11.80 11.75 5.23
N SER A 23 -11.95 10.45 5.51
CA SER A 23 -11.25 9.77 6.60
C SER A 23 -9.73 9.75 6.39
N ALA A 24 -9.24 9.50 5.17
CA ALA A 24 -7.82 9.56 4.85
C ALA A 24 -7.25 10.96 5.08
N ASN A 25 -7.95 12.01 4.66
CA ASN A 25 -7.58 13.40 4.87
C ASN A 25 -7.52 13.76 6.36
N GLU A 26 -8.48 13.33 7.19
CA GLU A 26 -8.45 13.55 8.64
C GLU A 26 -7.21 12.89 9.27
N ILE A 27 -6.93 11.63 8.92
CA ILE A 27 -5.77 10.88 9.42
C ILE A 27 -4.47 11.58 9.01
N VAL A 28 -4.34 11.99 7.75
CA VAL A 28 -3.14 12.69 7.24
C VAL A 28 -2.97 14.05 7.91
N SER A 29 -4.03 14.86 8.06
CA SER A 29 -3.97 16.15 8.77
C SER A 29 -3.49 15.98 10.21
N ARG A 30 -4.10 15.04 10.96
CA ARG A 30 -3.73 14.77 12.36
C ARG A 30 -2.31 14.25 12.51
N LEU A 31 -1.84 13.41 11.58
CA LEU A 31 -0.44 12.98 11.52
C LEU A 31 0.50 14.15 11.19
N ARG A 32 0.11 15.06 10.29
CA ARG A 32 0.90 16.26 9.95
C ARG A 32 0.99 17.23 11.12
N GLU A 33 -0.13 17.54 11.77
CA GLU A 33 -0.18 18.37 12.97
C GLU A 33 0.66 17.78 14.11
N GLY A 34 0.55 16.46 14.35
CA GLY A 34 1.37 15.75 15.34
C GLY A 34 2.87 15.77 15.01
N SER A 35 3.21 15.58 13.73
CA SER A 35 4.58 15.66 13.21
C SER A 35 5.17 17.07 13.36
N ASP A 36 4.45 18.10 12.93
CA ASP A 36 4.86 19.50 13.03
C ASP A 36 5.01 19.93 14.50
N HIS A 37 4.08 19.53 15.38
CA HIS A 37 4.22 19.77 16.82
C HIS A 37 5.45 19.06 17.40
N LEU A 38 5.69 17.79 17.08
CA LEU A 38 6.87 17.04 17.55
C LEU A 38 8.18 17.71 17.09
N ILE A 39 8.30 18.04 15.80
CA ILE A 39 9.46 18.75 15.24
C ILE A 39 9.66 20.08 15.98
N SER A 40 8.60 20.88 16.16
CA SER A 40 8.69 22.16 16.87
C SER A 40 9.18 22.05 18.32
N ARG A 41 8.86 20.94 19.01
CA ARG A 41 9.29 20.71 20.40
C ARG A 41 10.75 20.28 20.51
N VAL A 42 11.21 19.49 19.54
CA VAL A 42 12.59 18.99 19.45
C VAL A 42 13.55 20.06 18.94
N GLU A 43 13.17 20.82 17.91
CA GLU A 43 14.04 21.80 17.25
C GLU A 43 13.89 23.22 17.80
N GLY A 44 12.69 23.59 18.27
CA GLY A 44 12.35 24.96 18.70
C GLY A 44 12.94 25.41 20.05
N GLY A 45 14.00 24.77 20.53
CA GLY A 45 14.77 25.20 21.71
C GLY A 45 14.04 25.13 23.05
N SER A 46 12.84 24.53 23.11
CA SER A 46 12.12 24.37 24.38
C SER A 46 12.84 23.37 25.28
N SER A 47 13.29 23.81 26.46
CA SER A 47 14.24 23.11 27.34
C SER A 47 13.75 21.78 27.95
N GLN A 48 12.64 21.22 27.46
CA GLN A 48 11.96 20.04 27.99
C GLN A 48 12.36 18.73 27.28
N LEU A 49 12.66 18.77 25.98
CA LEU A 49 13.03 17.58 25.19
C LEU A 49 14.39 17.78 24.52
N SER A 50 15.47 17.36 25.18
CA SER A 50 16.84 17.53 24.69
C SER A 50 17.70 16.28 24.85
N GLY A 51 18.68 16.12 23.96
CA GLY A 51 19.56 14.96 23.90
C GLY A 51 19.50 14.23 22.57
N LYS A 52 20.44 13.29 22.37
CA LYS A 52 20.67 12.60 21.09
C LYS A 52 19.42 11.90 20.54
N ALA A 53 18.68 11.19 21.39
CA ALA A 53 17.47 10.47 20.99
C ALA A 53 16.35 11.40 20.50
N TYR A 54 16.16 12.56 21.14
CA TYR A 54 15.18 13.55 20.68
C TYR A 54 15.60 14.14 19.33
N HIS A 55 16.86 14.53 19.18
CA HIS A 55 17.38 15.04 17.90
C HIS A 55 17.23 14.00 16.77
N ALA A 56 17.53 12.73 17.05
CA ALA A 56 17.35 11.61 16.14
C ALA A 56 15.91 11.50 15.60
N VAL A 57 14.93 11.59 16.50
CA VAL A 57 13.50 11.54 16.18
C VAL A 57 13.09 12.81 15.41
N GLY A 58 13.61 13.98 15.79
CA GLY A 58 13.41 15.23 15.02
C GLY A 58 13.87 15.09 13.57
N THR A 59 15.09 14.62 13.34
CA THR A 59 15.64 14.37 11.99
C THR A 59 14.83 13.34 11.22
N LEU A 60 14.44 12.22 11.84
CA LEU A 60 13.55 11.23 11.20
C LEU A 60 12.23 11.87 10.73
N PHE A 61 11.59 12.66 11.58
CA PHE A 61 10.30 13.28 11.26
C PHE A 61 10.45 14.39 10.21
N ALA A 62 11.48 15.25 10.31
CA ALA A 62 11.74 16.32 9.36
C ALA A 62 12.19 15.81 7.97
N SER A 63 13.09 14.82 7.93
CA SER A 63 13.71 14.33 6.68
C SER A 63 12.89 13.25 5.97
N LEU A 64 12.10 12.43 6.67
CA LEU A 64 11.37 11.31 6.07
C LEU A 64 9.86 11.41 6.24
N ILE A 65 9.37 11.58 7.48
CA ILE A 65 7.92 11.51 7.73
C ILE A 65 7.18 12.71 7.13
N LYS A 66 7.70 13.93 7.30
CA LYS A 66 7.06 15.15 6.81
C LYS A 66 6.92 15.20 5.28
N PRO A 67 7.95 14.90 4.46
CA PRO A 67 7.79 14.82 3.01
C PRO A 67 6.75 13.79 2.55
N VAL A 68 6.68 12.63 3.23
CA VAL A 68 5.67 11.59 2.94
C VAL A 68 4.27 12.07 3.28
N LEU A 69 4.07 12.71 4.44
CA LEU A 69 2.77 13.24 4.84
C LEU A 69 2.28 14.35 3.91
N THR A 70 3.15 15.28 3.49
CA THR A 70 2.81 16.30 2.49
C THR A 70 2.39 15.68 1.16
N LYS A 71 3.00 14.55 0.75
CA LYS A 71 2.61 13.86 -0.50
C LYS A 71 1.31 13.10 -0.38
N LEU A 72 1.03 12.51 0.78
CA LEU A 72 -0.28 11.91 1.09
C LEU A 72 -1.38 12.98 1.13
N GLU A 73 -1.09 14.17 1.66
CA GLU A 73 -2.02 15.30 1.70
C GLU A 73 -2.43 15.71 0.27
N SER A 74 -1.46 15.99 -0.61
CA SER A 74 -1.73 16.25 -2.04
C SER A 74 -2.52 15.11 -2.70
N ALA A 75 -2.14 13.85 -2.49
CA ALA A 75 -2.89 12.73 -3.07
C ALA A 75 -4.34 12.61 -2.55
N THR A 76 -4.65 13.06 -1.33
CA THR A 76 -6.06 13.16 -0.88
C THR A 76 -6.80 14.34 -1.49
N GLU A 77 -6.12 15.40 -1.93
CA GLU A 77 -6.71 16.49 -2.70
C GLU A 77 -6.96 16.06 -4.15
N ASP A 78 -5.99 15.38 -4.77
CA ASP A 78 -6.09 14.80 -6.12
C ASP A 78 -7.27 13.82 -6.21
N ILE A 79 -7.43 12.90 -5.25
CA ILE A 79 -8.59 11.98 -5.20
C ILE A 79 -9.92 12.74 -5.13
N LYS A 80 -10.02 13.86 -4.40
CA LYS A 80 -11.26 14.66 -4.36
C LYS A 80 -11.55 15.30 -5.72
N SER A 81 -10.52 15.78 -6.42
CA SER A 81 -10.64 16.30 -7.79
C SER A 81 -11.10 15.20 -8.75
N ASP A 82 -10.49 14.02 -8.68
CA ASP A 82 -10.86 12.87 -9.51
C ASP A 82 -12.30 12.38 -9.24
N ILE A 83 -12.77 12.38 -7.99
CA ILE A 83 -14.18 12.11 -7.65
C ILE A 83 -15.10 13.15 -8.31
N GLN A 84 -14.73 14.43 -8.33
CA GLN A 84 -15.53 15.48 -8.99
C GLN A 84 -15.58 15.30 -10.51
N VAL A 85 -14.46 14.93 -11.13
CA VAL A 85 -14.41 14.59 -12.57
C VAL A 85 -15.30 13.39 -12.85
N PHE A 86 -15.14 12.28 -12.11
CA PHE A 86 -15.95 11.08 -12.25
C PHE A 86 -17.45 11.39 -12.10
N HIS A 87 -17.84 12.12 -11.04
CA HIS A 87 -19.22 12.55 -10.82
C HIS A 87 -19.75 13.38 -12.01
N SER A 88 -18.98 14.36 -12.49
CA SER A 88 -19.35 15.19 -13.65
C SER A 88 -19.47 14.41 -14.95
N GLN A 89 -18.72 13.31 -15.14
CA GLN A 89 -18.90 12.45 -16.32
C GLN A 89 -20.08 11.49 -16.12
N SER A 90 -20.34 11.04 -14.89
CA SER A 90 -21.45 10.13 -14.59
C SER A 90 -22.83 10.78 -14.76
N SER A 91 -22.97 12.09 -14.53
CA SER A 91 -24.25 12.79 -14.72
C SER A 91 -24.69 12.92 -16.18
N VAL A 92 -23.80 12.65 -17.15
CA VAL A 92 -24.16 12.60 -18.58
C VAL A 92 -25.11 11.44 -18.88
N PHE A 93 -25.05 10.35 -18.11
CA PHE A 93 -25.98 9.22 -18.28
C PHE A 93 -27.43 9.58 -17.90
N ASP A 94 -27.67 10.65 -17.14
CA ASP A 94 -29.03 11.10 -16.77
C ASP A 94 -29.82 11.69 -17.95
N THR A 95 -29.20 11.85 -19.12
CA THR A 95 -29.90 12.13 -20.39
C THR A 95 -30.91 11.03 -20.78
N PHE A 96 -30.70 9.78 -20.34
CA PHE A 96 -31.63 8.67 -20.59
C PHE A 96 -32.10 8.00 -19.30
N ASN A 97 -33.26 7.34 -19.34
CA ASN A 97 -33.86 6.70 -18.16
C ASN A 97 -33.24 5.32 -17.83
N ASP A 98 -32.35 4.81 -18.67
CA ASP A 98 -31.63 3.55 -18.47
C ASP A 98 -30.76 3.60 -17.21
N THR A 99 -30.71 2.49 -16.49
CA THR A 99 -29.86 2.32 -15.29
C THR A 99 -28.52 1.65 -15.63
N ILE A 100 -28.52 0.78 -16.63
CA ILE A 100 -27.38 -0.07 -17.02
C ILE A 100 -27.08 0.16 -18.50
N TYR A 101 -25.81 0.41 -18.80
CA TYR A 101 -25.25 0.59 -20.12
C TYR A 101 -24.25 -0.55 -20.31
N ASP A 102 -24.46 -1.35 -21.35
CA ASP A 102 -23.65 -2.53 -21.64
C ASP A 102 -23.37 -2.50 -23.14
N GLU A 103 -22.11 -2.27 -23.51
CA GLU A 103 -21.69 -2.08 -24.90
C GLU A 103 -22.01 -3.31 -25.76
N ASP A 104 -21.83 -4.52 -25.23
CA ASP A 104 -22.10 -5.75 -25.98
C ASP A 104 -23.62 -5.86 -26.27
N HIS A 105 -24.47 -5.49 -25.32
CA HIS A 105 -25.93 -5.47 -25.48
C HIS A 105 -26.42 -4.32 -26.40
N LEU A 106 -25.87 -3.12 -26.25
CA LEU A 106 -26.23 -1.96 -27.07
C LEU A 106 -25.87 -2.20 -28.55
N ASN A 107 -24.70 -2.78 -28.84
CA ASN A 107 -24.32 -3.15 -30.20
C ASN A 107 -25.22 -4.25 -30.80
N GLN A 108 -25.62 -5.25 -30.00
CA GLN A 108 -26.58 -6.27 -30.44
C GLN A 108 -27.95 -5.67 -30.76
N LEU A 109 -28.44 -4.74 -29.92
CA LEU A 109 -29.70 -4.05 -30.15
C LEU A 109 -29.64 -3.17 -31.40
N LEU A 110 -28.54 -2.44 -31.61
CA LEU A 110 -28.31 -1.63 -32.79
C LEU A 110 -28.36 -2.45 -34.10
N GLU A 111 -27.74 -3.63 -34.10
CA GLU A 111 -27.76 -4.55 -35.25
C GLU A 111 -29.18 -5.08 -35.52
N ILE A 112 -29.93 -5.48 -34.47
CA ILE A 112 -31.34 -5.88 -34.61
C ILE A 112 -32.18 -4.73 -35.20
N LYS A 113 -31.97 -3.49 -34.76
CA LYS A 113 -32.69 -2.32 -35.29
C LYS A 113 -32.32 -2.01 -36.74
N ARG A 114 -31.05 -2.16 -37.14
CA ARG A 114 -30.61 -2.04 -38.54
C ARG A 114 -31.30 -3.07 -39.45
N GLN A 115 -31.41 -4.32 -38.99
CA GLN A 115 -32.13 -5.37 -39.71
C GLN A 115 -33.63 -5.07 -39.82
N GLN A 116 -34.27 -4.63 -38.73
CA GLN A 116 -35.69 -4.21 -38.73
C GLN A 116 -35.95 -3.03 -39.68
N GLN A 117 -35.06 -2.03 -39.69
CA GLN A 117 -35.15 -0.88 -40.60
C GLN A 117 -34.99 -1.31 -42.07
N ALA A 118 -34.03 -2.18 -42.38
CA ALA A 118 -33.83 -2.69 -43.74
C ALA A 118 -35.05 -3.48 -44.27
N LEU A 119 -35.69 -4.28 -43.40
CA LEU A 119 -36.93 -4.99 -43.73
C LEU A 119 -38.09 -4.03 -44.03
N VAL A 120 -38.30 -3.01 -43.20
CA VAL A 120 -39.37 -2.01 -43.42
C VAL A 120 -39.10 -1.17 -44.67
N GLN A 121 -37.85 -0.78 -44.94
CA GLN A 121 -37.53 -0.05 -46.19
C GLN A 121 -37.71 -0.92 -47.45
N THR A 122 -37.42 -2.22 -47.36
CA THR A 122 -37.76 -3.18 -48.42
C THR A 122 -39.27 -3.21 -48.64
N GLN A 123 -40.07 -3.29 -47.57
CA GLN A 123 -41.53 -3.26 -47.65
C GLN A 123 -42.05 -1.94 -48.27
N ILE A 124 -41.51 -0.78 -47.89
CA ILE A 124 -41.85 0.53 -48.47
C ILE A 124 -41.54 0.56 -49.98
N SER A 125 -40.40 0.02 -50.41
CA SER A 125 -40.04 -0.02 -51.83
C SER A 125 -40.98 -0.92 -52.66
N LEU A 126 -41.33 -2.10 -52.15
CA LEU A 126 -42.29 -3.02 -52.78
C LEU A 126 -43.68 -2.39 -52.86
N PHE A 127 -44.11 -1.75 -51.78
CA PHE A 127 -45.39 -1.06 -51.67
C PHE A 127 -45.48 0.15 -52.63
N SER A 128 -44.41 0.92 -52.74
CA SER A 128 -44.30 2.03 -53.72
C SER A 128 -44.38 1.52 -55.16
N GLY A 129 -43.80 0.36 -55.43
CA GLY A 129 -43.92 -0.34 -56.72
C GLY A 129 -45.34 -0.83 -57.02
N SER A 130 -46.08 -1.36 -56.03
CA SER A 130 -47.47 -1.79 -56.22
C SER A 130 -48.44 -0.61 -56.34
N LEU A 131 -48.23 0.48 -55.61
CA LEU A 131 -49.00 1.72 -55.70
C LEU A 131 -49.07 2.25 -57.14
N LEU A 132 -47.98 2.20 -57.90
CA LEU A 132 -47.96 2.60 -59.32
C LEU A 132 -48.88 1.74 -60.20
N TRP A 133 -49.17 0.50 -59.79
CA TRP A 133 -50.05 -0.43 -60.52
C TRP A 133 -51.51 -0.34 -60.06
N ASP A 134 -51.76 -0.19 -58.75
CA ASP A 134 -53.12 -0.11 -58.17
C ASP A 134 -53.74 1.30 -58.23
N LEU A 135 -52.93 2.37 -58.40
CA LEU A 135 -53.45 3.69 -58.78
C LEU A 135 -54.14 3.68 -60.16
N ALA A 136 -53.78 2.73 -61.04
CA ALA A 136 -54.51 2.49 -62.29
C ALA A 136 -55.86 1.76 -62.09
N LYS A 137 -56.22 1.42 -60.84
CA LYS A 137 -57.39 0.59 -60.47
C LYS A 137 -58.29 1.16 -59.36
N ASN A 138 -58.07 2.40 -58.93
CA ASN A 138 -58.93 3.16 -57.98
C ASN A 138 -58.98 2.67 -56.51
N VAL A 139 -57.88 2.15 -55.93
CA VAL A 139 -57.81 1.72 -54.51
C VAL A 139 -56.92 2.67 -53.66
N ALA A 140 -57.17 3.98 -53.73
CA ALA A 140 -56.17 4.98 -53.30
C ALA A 140 -56.05 5.23 -51.78
N GLU A 141 -57.16 5.28 -51.03
CA GLU A 141 -57.14 5.77 -49.63
C GLU A 141 -56.49 4.80 -48.63
N GLU A 142 -56.87 3.52 -48.68
CA GLU A 142 -56.34 2.48 -47.79
C GLU A 142 -54.83 2.26 -48.02
N LEU A 143 -54.39 2.35 -49.27
CA LEU A 143 -52.97 2.28 -49.62
C LEU A 143 -52.18 3.51 -49.13
N PHE A 144 -52.75 4.72 -49.19
CA PHE A 144 -52.08 5.91 -48.65
C PHE A 144 -51.84 5.82 -47.14
N TYR A 145 -52.81 5.28 -46.39
CA TYR A 145 -52.68 5.05 -44.95
C TYR A 145 -51.57 4.04 -44.62
N GLU A 146 -51.50 2.93 -45.35
CA GLU A 146 -50.48 1.89 -45.13
C GLU A 146 -49.06 2.38 -45.44
N GLY A 147 -48.87 3.14 -46.53
CA GLY A 147 -47.58 3.76 -46.85
C GLY A 147 -47.10 4.70 -45.75
N LYS A 148 -48.00 5.56 -45.25
CA LYS A 148 -47.70 6.46 -44.12
C LYS A 148 -47.40 5.68 -42.82
N ARG A 149 -48.06 4.55 -42.59
CA ARG A 149 -47.76 3.68 -41.44
C ARG A 149 -46.34 3.12 -41.49
N LEU A 150 -45.91 2.63 -42.66
CA LEU A 150 -44.56 2.09 -42.83
C LEU A 150 -43.48 3.18 -42.70
N GLU A 151 -43.69 4.37 -43.27
CA GLU A 151 -42.80 5.53 -43.09
C GLU A 151 -42.61 5.87 -41.60
N ASN A 152 -43.70 5.95 -40.83
CA ASN A 152 -43.63 6.22 -39.39
C ASN A 152 -42.86 5.15 -38.62
N VAL A 153 -42.95 3.86 -39.01
CA VAL A 153 -42.17 2.78 -38.40
C VAL A 153 -40.68 2.88 -38.77
N ALA A 154 -40.36 3.23 -40.01
CA ALA A 154 -38.97 3.45 -40.44
C ALA A 154 -38.33 4.64 -39.72
N GLU A 155 -39.09 5.72 -39.47
CA GLU A 155 -38.67 6.86 -38.67
C GLU A 155 -38.51 6.49 -37.19
N HIS A 156 -39.41 5.69 -36.62
CA HIS A 156 -39.28 5.17 -35.25
C HIS A 156 -37.98 4.38 -35.06
N TYR A 157 -37.67 3.43 -35.95
CA TYR A 157 -36.40 2.70 -35.90
C TYR A 157 -35.19 3.60 -36.11
N ALA A 158 -35.27 4.63 -36.97
CA ALA A 158 -34.20 5.62 -37.13
C ALA A 158 -33.96 6.46 -35.86
N ASN A 159 -35.02 6.73 -35.08
CA ASN A 159 -34.91 7.41 -33.78
C ASN A 159 -34.26 6.48 -32.73
N GLU A 160 -34.71 5.23 -32.61
CA GLU A 160 -34.14 4.25 -31.68
C GLU A 160 -32.65 3.96 -31.98
N MET A 161 -32.27 3.84 -33.26
CA MET A 161 -30.87 3.66 -33.64
C MET A 161 -30.00 4.84 -33.20
N ARG A 162 -30.46 6.09 -33.43
CA ARG A 162 -29.77 7.29 -32.97
C ARG A 162 -29.64 7.34 -31.44
N GLU A 163 -30.65 6.89 -30.71
CA GLU A 163 -30.59 6.79 -29.25
C GLU A 163 -29.53 5.79 -28.79
N ILE A 164 -29.46 4.60 -29.41
CA ILE A 164 -28.47 3.57 -29.08
C ILE A 164 -27.04 4.03 -29.43
N GLU A 165 -26.86 4.67 -30.58
CA GLU A 165 -25.57 5.24 -31.01
C GLU A 165 -25.09 6.35 -30.05
N GLU A 166 -26.00 7.18 -29.54
CA GLU A 166 -25.69 8.19 -28.52
C GLU A 166 -25.35 7.56 -27.14
N LYS A 167 -26.07 6.51 -26.73
CA LYS A 167 -25.76 5.74 -25.51
C LYS A 167 -24.36 5.10 -25.57
N LEU A 168 -23.97 4.58 -26.74
CA LEU A 168 -22.62 4.07 -26.99
C LEU A 168 -21.57 5.18 -26.94
N ARG A 169 -21.84 6.35 -27.57
CA ARG A 169 -20.94 7.51 -27.53
C ARG A 169 -20.66 7.98 -26.10
N ILE A 170 -21.71 8.12 -25.28
CA ILE A 170 -21.57 8.52 -23.86
C ILE A 170 -20.74 7.50 -23.09
N LEU A 171 -20.95 6.20 -23.31
CA LEU A 171 -20.20 5.13 -22.64
C LEU A 171 -18.69 5.15 -22.99
N HIS A 172 -18.36 5.37 -24.28
CA HIS A 172 -16.97 5.52 -24.74
C HIS A 172 -16.32 6.81 -24.21
N GLU A 173 -17.03 7.94 -24.22
CA GLU A 173 -16.51 9.19 -23.69
C GLU A 173 -16.29 9.12 -22.18
N PHE A 174 -17.20 8.50 -21.43
CA PHE A 174 -17.05 8.24 -20.00
C PHE A 174 -15.78 7.43 -19.70
N ASP A 175 -15.58 6.30 -20.38
CA ASP A 175 -14.37 5.48 -20.20
C ASP A 175 -13.09 6.27 -20.51
N SER A 176 -13.06 6.97 -21.65
CA SER A 176 -11.89 7.77 -22.07
C SER A 176 -11.52 8.90 -21.09
N ARG A 177 -12.48 9.38 -20.30
CA ARG A 177 -12.31 10.48 -19.33
C ARG A 177 -12.12 10.00 -17.89
N THR A 178 -12.42 8.73 -17.59
CA THR A 178 -12.40 8.19 -16.22
C THR A 178 -11.38 7.07 -16.00
N SER A 179 -10.96 6.37 -17.05
CA SER A 179 -10.06 5.21 -16.98
C SER A 179 -8.67 5.49 -16.37
N SER A 180 -8.19 6.74 -16.42
CA SER A 180 -6.90 7.16 -15.82
C SER A 180 -7.02 7.81 -14.44
N LEU A 181 -8.24 8.06 -13.94
CA LEU A 181 -8.45 8.71 -12.64
C LEU A 181 -7.89 7.83 -11.52
N PHE A 182 -7.50 8.46 -10.40
CA PHE A 182 -6.96 7.85 -9.20
C PHE A 182 -5.61 7.13 -9.34
N GLN A 183 -5.08 6.92 -10.55
CA GLN A 183 -3.87 6.11 -10.78
C GLN A 183 -2.60 6.72 -10.14
N ASP A 184 -2.43 8.04 -10.22
CA ASP A 184 -1.30 8.74 -9.61
C ASP A 184 -1.40 8.71 -8.08
N SER A 185 -2.59 9.04 -7.55
CA SER A 185 -2.88 8.99 -6.11
C SER A 185 -2.70 7.59 -5.54
N LEU A 186 -3.15 6.55 -6.24
CA LEU A 186 -2.93 5.14 -5.87
C LEU A 186 -1.43 4.82 -5.82
N THR A 187 -0.65 5.31 -6.77
CA THR A 187 0.81 5.15 -6.80
C THR A 187 1.48 5.83 -5.61
N VAL A 188 1.01 7.01 -5.19
CA VAL A 188 1.44 7.71 -3.97
C VAL A 188 1.10 6.88 -2.72
N PHE A 189 -0.14 6.43 -2.55
CA PHE A 189 -0.55 5.63 -1.39
C PHE A 189 0.20 4.29 -1.30
N GLN A 190 0.38 3.57 -2.41
CA GLN A 190 1.17 2.34 -2.46
C GLN A 190 2.64 2.59 -2.09
N SER A 191 3.23 3.68 -2.57
CA SER A 191 4.60 4.07 -2.23
C SER A 191 4.71 4.45 -0.76
N ALA A 192 3.76 5.19 -0.18
CA ALA A 192 3.73 5.49 1.24
C ALA A 192 3.62 4.22 2.11
N MET A 193 2.82 3.23 1.70
CA MET A 193 2.77 1.93 2.38
C MET A 193 4.10 1.16 2.32
N GLN A 194 4.83 1.23 1.19
CA GLN A 194 6.19 0.68 1.10
C GLN A 194 7.15 1.44 2.01
N GLY A 195 7.04 2.77 2.08
CA GLY A 195 7.79 3.61 3.00
C GLY A 195 7.57 3.25 4.47
N VAL A 196 6.32 3.05 4.90
CA VAL A 196 6.02 2.58 6.26
C VAL A 196 6.68 1.21 6.54
N LYS A 197 6.65 0.27 5.58
CA LYS A 197 7.33 -1.03 5.73
C LYS A 197 8.84 -0.88 5.87
N ALA A 198 9.46 0.03 5.11
CA ALA A 198 10.89 0.32 5.21
C ALA A 198 11.23 1.01 6.55
N LEU A 199 10.45 2.02 6.95
CA LEU A 199 10.62 2.73 8.22
C LEU A 199 10.49 1.82 9.43
N ASN A 200 9.57 0.84 9.41
CA ASN A 200 9.44 -0.19 10.45
C ASN A 200 10.64 -1.15 10.55
N GLN A 201 11.51 -1.19 9.55
CA GLN A 201 12.78 -1.93 9.58
C GLN A 201 13.96 -1.04 10.00
N GLY A 202 13.73 0.27 10.15
CA GLY A 202 14.73 1.24 10.54
C GLY A 202 15.09 1.17 12.03
N ARG A 203 16.28 1.66 12.34
CA ARG A 203 16.90 1.58 13.67
C ARG A 203 17.75 2.81 13.96
N PHE A 204 17.95 3.08 15.25
CA PHE A 204 18.83 4.15 15.72
C PHE A 204 20.17 3.58 16.20
N ASP A 205 21.28 4.27 15.90
CA ASP A 205 22.60 3.94 16.46
C ASP A 205 22.80 4.54 17.88
N SER A 206 23.92 4.23 18.54
CA SER A 206 24.27 4.81 19.85
C SER A 206 24.47 6.33 19.87
N LYS A 207 24.52 6.98 18.71
CA LYS A 207 24.70 8.43 18.54
C LYS A 207 23.39 9.16 18.25
N GLY A 208 22.31 8.45 17.95
CA GLY A 208 21.04 9.03 17.54
C GLY A 208 20.94 9.29 16.04
N ASN A 209 21.60 8.48 15.20
CA ASN A 209 21.37 8.49 13.76
C ASN A 209 20.33 7.42 13.41
N PHE A 210 19.27 7.80 12.71
CA PHE A 210 18.32 6.84 12.13
C PHE A 210 18.85 6.27 10.82
N SER A 211 18.67 4.97 10.59
CA SER A 211 18.98 4.35 9.31
C SER A 211 18.04 3.18 9.00
N ILE A 212 17.74 2.99 7.72
CA ILE A 212 16.98 1.86 7.19
C ILE A 212 17.95 0.83 6.59
N PRO A 213 17.76 -0.48 6.76
CA PRO A 213 18.56 -1.51 6.10
C PRO A 213 18.65 -1.35 4.58
N SER A 214 19.85 -1.52 4.01
CA SER A 214 20.07 -1.54 2.55
C SER A 214 19.32 -2.65 1.81
N SER A 215 18.86 -3.68 2.54
CA SER A 215 17.97 -4.74 2.03
C SER A 215 16.52 -4.31 1.85
N SER A 216 16.10 -3.18 2.44
CA SER A 216 14.77 -2.61 2.25
C SER A 216 14.66 -1.95 0.88
N ASN A 217 13.52 -2.08 0.21
CA ASN A 217 13.25 -1.30 -0.99
C ASN A 217 13.19 0.20 -0.61
N MET A 218 13.92 1.06 -1.35
CA MET A 218 13.97 2.51 -1.15
C MET A 218 13.32 3.33 -2.27
N ASP A 219 12.84 2.68 -3.34
CA ASP A 219 12.27 3.36 -4.51
C ASP A 219 11.03 4.18 -4.14
N TRP A 220 10.30 3.77 -3.09
CA TRP A 220 9.18 4.52 -2.51
C TRP A 220 9.53 5.98 -2.23
N TYR A 221 10.72 6.27 -1.69
CA TYR A 221 11.10 7.63 -1.33
C TYR A 221 11.29 8.47 -2.59
N LYS A 222 11.87 7.87 -3.64
CA LYS A 222 12.02 8.50 -4.94
C LYS A 222 10.69 8.72 -5.64
N THR A 223 9.76 7.76 -5.61
CA THR A 223 8.42 7.90 -6.19
C THR A 223 7.63 9.01 -5.51
N LEU A 224 7.73 9.14 -4.18
CA LEU A 224 7.02 10.19 -3.43
C LEU A 224 7.65 11.58 -3.62
N THR A 225 8.97 11.68 -3.48
CA THR A 225 9.67 12.98 -3.36
C THR A 225 10.36 13.45 -4.63
N ASN A 226 10.48 12.59 -5.64
CA ASN A 226 11.38 12.75 -6.80
C ASN A 226 12.87 12.88 -6.45
N GLN A 227 13.27 12.57 -5.21
CA GLN A 227 14.65 12.64 -4.72
C GLN A 227 15.19 11.26 -4.36
N LYS A 228 16.51 11.08 -4.40
CA LYS A 228 17.12 9.89 -3.78
C LYS A 228 17.10 10.04 -2.26
N LEU A 229 16.83 8.95 -1.56
CA LEU A 229 17.05 8.86 -0.12
C LEU A 229 18.53 9.15 0.18
N ASP A 230 18.81 9.91 1.23
CA ASP A 230 20.19 10.17 1.65
C ASP A 230 20.87 8.85 2.06
N SER A 231 22.06 8.60 1.51
CA SER A 231 22.94 7.50 1.92
C SER A 231 23.20 7.43 3.42
N ALA A 232 23.18 8.56 4.14
CA ALA A 232 23.33 8.58 5.60
C ALA A 232 22.15 7.91 6.33
N LEU A 233 20.99 7.81 5.69
CA LEU A 233 19.78 7.17 6.21
C LEU A 233 19.68 5.70 5.77
N VAL A 234 20.72 5.13 5.15
CA VAL A 234 20.78 3.73 4.69
C VAL A 234 21.95 3.02 5.37
N SER A 235 21.68 1.90 6.05
CA SER A 235 22.71 1.10 6.73
C SER A 235 23.04 -0.18 5.98
N ASP A 236 24.32 -0.47 5.82
CA ASP A 236 24.80 -1.72 5.25
C ASP A 236 24.84 -2.82 6.33
N VAL A 237 23.70 -3.49 6.49
CA VAL A 237 23.48 -4.58 7.46
C VAL A 237 24.42 -5.77 7.21
N GLU A 238 24.83 -5.99 5.97
CA GLU A 238 25.76 -7.06 5.58
C GLU A 238 27.19 -6.71 6.00
N ALA A 239 27.67 -5.51 5.69
CA ALA A 239 28.98 -5.04 6.15
C ALA A 239 29.06 -4.97 7.68
N GLU A 240 28.00 -4.53 8.36
CA GLU A 240 27.91 -4.54 9.82
C GLU A 240 27.99 -5.96 10.40
N ARG A 241 27.20 -6.91 9.86
CA ARG A 241 27.24 -8.31 10.33
C ARG A 241 28.63 -8.91 10.13
N ASN A 242 29.26 -8.68 8.99
CA ASN A 242 30.61 -9.15 8.72
C ASN A 242 31.68 -8.48 9.61
N ALA A 243 31.47 -7.23 10.03
CA ALA A 243 32.33 -6.59 11.03
C ALA A 243 32.14 -7.18 12.44
N LEU A 244 30.91 -7.51 12.83
CA LEU A 244 30.59 -8.19 14.10
C LEU A 244 31.21 -9.59 14.16
N LEU A 245 31.08 -10.38 13.09
CA LEU A 245 31.66 -11.73 12.99
C LEU A 245 33.20 -11.70 13.08
N LYS A 246 33.86 -10.76 12.40
CA LYS A 246 35.32 -10.55 12.52
C LYS A 246 35.78 -10.11 13.91
N GLY A 247 34.88 -9.60 14.75
CA GLY A 247 35.14 -9.21 16.14
C GLY A 247 35.05 -10.36 17.14
N LEU A 248 34.63 -11.56 16.71
CA LEU A 248 34.55 -12.74 17.58
C LEU A 248 35.95 -13.28 17.90
N ASP A 249 36.22 -13.56 19.18
CA ASP A 249 37.43 -14.30 19.55
C ASP A 249 37.21 -15.80 19.29
N VAL A 250 37.66 -16.25 18.13
CA VAL A 250 37.60 -17.65 17.68
C VAL A 250 38.91 -18.41 17.88
N LYS A 251 39.85 -17.86 18.67
CA LYS A 251 41.14 -18.49 18.94
C LYS A 251 40.95 -19.77 19.75
N GLY A 252 41.52 -20.87 19.25
CA GLY A 252 41.41 -22.21 19.86
C GLY A 252 40.32 -23.11 19.28
N LEU A 253 39.44 -22.58 18.41
CA LEU A 253 38.51 -23.40 17.62
C LEU A 253 39.22 -23.99 16.39
N ALA A 254 39.00 -25.29 16.15
CA ALA A 254 39.37 -25.94 14.89
C ALA A 254 38.47 -25.42 13.75
N ASP A 255 38.93 -25.48 12.50
CA ASP A 255 38.30 -24.74 11.40
C ASP A 255 36.83 -25.15 11.15
N LYS A 256 36.52 -26.46 11.19
CA LYS A 256 35.15 -26.99 11.09
C LYS A 256 34.23 -26.48 12.22
N ASP A 257 34.78 -26.28 13.40
CA ASP A 257 34.04 -25.84 14.58
C ASP A 257 33.86 -24.31 14.58
N ARG A 258 34.85 -23.59 14.02
CA ARG A 258 34.79 -22.15 13.75
C ARG A 258 33.68 -21.84 12.74
N GLU A 259 33.62 -22.54 11.61
CA GLU A 259 32.56 -22.37 10.61
C GLU A 259 31.16 -22.57 11.21
N LYS A 260 30.97 -23.64 12.02
CA LYS A 260 29.70 -23.92 12.70
C LYS A 260 29.33 -22.84 13.72
N TYR A 261 30.32 -22.33 14.47
CA TYR A 261 30.13 -21.25 15.44
C TYR A 261 29.79 -19.92 14.76
N GLU A 262 30.56 -19.49 13.76
CA GLU A 262 30.32 -18.26 12.99
C GLU A 262 28.96 -18.28 12.28
N SER A 263 28.56 -19.42 11.71
CA SER A 263 27.21 -19.60 11.15
C SER A 263 26.12 -19.42 12.20
N SER A 264 26.28 -20.04 13.38
CA SER A 264 25.30 -19.94 14.47
C SER A 264 25.18 -18.50 14.98
N VAL A 265 26.31 -17.81 15.18
CA VAL A 265 26.33 -16.40 15.61
C VAL A 265 25.77 -15.48 14.52
N SER A 266 26.03 -15.74 13.24
CA SER A 266 25.44 -15.00 12.12
C SER A 266 23.91 -15.03 12.16
N ASP A 267 23.31 -16.18 12.47
CA ASP A 267 21.85 -16.31 12.58
C ASP A 267 21.27 -15.64 13.85
N ILE A 268 22.02 -15.60 14.96
CA ILE A 268 21.66 -14.77 16.11
C ILE A 268 21.68 -13.28 15.73
N ILE A 269 22.75 -12.81 15.07
CA ILE A 269 22.88 -11.40 14.66
C ILE A 269 21.72 -11.00 13.74
N LYS A 270 21.38 -11.83 12.73
CA LYS A 270 20.20 -11.59 11.87
C LYS A 270 18.91 -11.49 12.67
N THR A 271 18.72 -12.37 13.67
CA THR A 271 17.54 -12.37 14.54
C THR A 271 17.46 -11.07 15.34
N LEU A 272 18.54 -10.67 16.02
CA LEU A 272 18.61 -9.42 16.79
C LEU A 272 18.43 -8.17 15.91
N GLN A 273 19.03 -8.16 14.72
CA GLN A 273 18.84 -7.10 13.72
C GLN A 273 17.36 -6.99 13.29
N SER A 274 16.68 -8.11 13.06
CA SER A 274 15.24 -8.13 12.74
C SER A 274 14.34 -7.67 13.89
N GLN A 275 14.82 -7.78 15.14
CA GLN A 275 14.18 -7.27 16.35
C GLN A 275 14.58 -5.81 16.68
N GLY A 276 15.29 -5.13 15.78
CA GLY A 276 15.65 -3.71 15.92
C GLY A 276 16.84 -3.42 16.86
N TRP A 277 17.63 -4.42 17.24
CA TRP A 277 18.80 -4.19 18.10
C TRP A 277 19.86 -3.32 17.42
N THR A 278 20.44 -2.38 18.18
CA THR A 278 21.55 -1.54 17.72
C THR A 278 22.82 -2.36 17.56
N LYS A 279 23.75 -1.91 16.71
CA LYS A 279 25.04 -2.58 16.52
C LYS A 279 25.79 -2.71 17.85
N GLU A 280 25.79 -1.65 18.66
CA GLU A 280 26.47 -1.62 19.96
C GLU A 280 25.79 -2.54 20.99
N GLY A 281 24.46 -2.68 20.94
CA GLY A 281 23.72 -3.65 21.75
C GLY A 281 24.09 -5.08 21.39
N ILE A 282 24.19 -5.39 20.09
CA ILE A 282 24.66 -6.69 19.59
C ILE A 282 26.13 -6.92 19.99
N GLU A 283 27.02 -5.92 19.87
CA GLU A 283 28.41 -6.04 20.34
C GLU A 283 28.50 -6.33 21.85
N ALA A 284 27.68 -5.69 22.67
CA ALA A 284 27.63 -5.93 24.12
C ALA A 284 27.11 -7.34 24.47
N TYR A 285 26.09 -7.80 23.74
CA TYR A 285 25.56 -9.15 23.83
C TYR A 285 26.59 -10.22 23.42
N LEU A 286 27.29 -10.03 22.30
CA LEU A 286 28.34 -10.95 21.84
C LEU A 286 29.58 -10.96 22.76
N LYS A 287 29.83 -9.88 23.51
CA LYS A 287 30.84 -9.86 24.59
C LYS A 287 30.37 -10.61 25.84
N THR A 288 29.09 -10.56 26.19
CA THR A 288 28.53 -11.31 27.35
C THR A 288 28.45 -12.80 27.05
N LEU A 289 27.83 -13.21 25.93
CA LEU A 289 28.54 -13.96 24.88
C LEU A 289 29.80 -14.73 25.30
N ALA A 290 30.95 -14.24 24.83
CA ALA A 290 32.25 -14.83 25.09
C ALA A 290 32.57 -14.98 26.60
N THR A 291 32.12 -14.04 27.44
CA THR A 291 32.44 -14.00 28.88
C THR A 291 31.73 -15.08 29.70
N ILE A 292 30.48 -15.41 29.37
CA ILE A 292 29.74 -16.49 30.03
C ILE A 292 30.41 -17.83 29.72
N ASN A 293 30.82 -18.00 28.46
CA ASN A 293 31.47 -19.23 28.02
C ASN A 293 32.89 -19.37 28.57
N SER A 294 33.69 -18.30 28.64
CA SER A 294 35.05 -18.35 29.22
C SER A 294 35.07 -18.63 30.73
N ASN A 295 34.07 -18.16 31.48
CA ASN A 295 33.95 -18.42 32.92
C ASN A 295 33.41 -19.83 33.25
N SER A 296 33.07 -20.65 32.25
CA SER A 296 32.44 -21.95 32.48
C SER A 296 33.42 -23.10 32.74
N HIS A 297 34.70 -22.97 32.33
CA HIS A 297 35.68 -24.07 32.37
C HIS A 297 37.09 -23.60 32.75
N SER A 298 37.91 -24.54 33.24
CA SER A 298 39.31 -24.30 33.59
C SER A 298 40.21 -24.36 32.36
N ALA A 299 41.40 -23.76 32.42
CA ALA A 299 42.37 -23.77 31.33
C ALA A 299 42.82 -25.21 30.99
N GLY A 300 42.26 -25.80 29.93
CA GLY A 300 42.61 -27.13 29.43
C GLY A 300 41.47 -27.90 28.75
N ASP A 301 40.21 -27.58 29.06
CA ASP A 301 39.06 -28.33 28.53
C ASP A 301 38.73 -27.96 27.07
N ARG A 302 38.38 -28.97 26.27
CA ARG A 302 37.91 -28.77 24.88
C ARG A 302 36.49 -28.20 24.88
N PHE A 303 36.31 -27.05 24.24
CA PHE A 303 35.02 -26.38 24.01
C PHE A 303 33.89 -27.36 23.61
N PRO A 304 32.88 -27.59 24.45
CA PRO A 304 31.68 -28.34 24.06
C PRO A 304 30.74 -27.42 23.28
N ILE A 305 30.83 -27.50 21.95
CA ILE A 305 30.11 -26.64 20.97
C ILE A 305 28.58 -26.66 21.15
N GLU A 306 28.04 -27.72 21.74
CA GLU A 306 26.61 -27.85 22.02
C GLU A 306 26.10 -26.78 22.99
N SER A 307 26.86 -26.40 24.04
CA SER A 307 26.40 -25.38 24.99
C SER A 307 26.33 -23.96 24.38
N TYR A 308 27.14 -23.66 23.37
CA TYR A 308 27.07 -22.40 22.64
C TYR A 308 25.81 -22.33 21.77
N ILE A 309 25.45 -23.43 21.12
CA ILE A 309 24.28 -23.53 20.25
C ILE A 309 23.00 -23.59 21.10
N GLU A 310 23.00 -24.35 22.20
CA GLU A 310 21.90 -24.38 23.16
C GLU A 310 21.69 -23.03 23.84
N ASN A 311 22.74 -22.33 24.29
CA ASN A 311 22.59 -20.98 24.85
C ASN A 311 22.08 -19.99 23.80
N ALA A 312 22.55 -20.07 22.55
CA ALA A 312 22.05 -19.25 21.45
C ALA A 312 20.56 -19.52 21.15
N GLN A 313 20.16 -20.80 21.11
CA GLN A 313 18.78 -21.22 20.89
C GLN A 313 17.88 -20.86 22.07
N LEU A 314 18.36 -21.00 23.31
CA LEU A 314 17.64 -20.61 24.52
C LEU A 314 17.44 -19.09 24.58
N MET A 315 18.48 -18.30 24.31
CA MET A 315 18.34 -16.84 24.28
C MET A 315 17.46 -16.38 23.12
N LYS A 316 17.56 -17.01 21.94
CA LYS A 316 16.62 -16.78 20.83
C LYS A 316 15.19 -17.13 21.22
N PHE A 317 14.95 -18.28 21.84
CA PHE A 317 13.63 -18.67 22.35
C PHE A 317 13.09 -17.67 23.38
N LEU A 318 13.92 -17.18 24.31
CA LEU A 318 13.53 -16.17 25.29
C LEU A 318 13.22 -14.81 24.63
N LEU A 319 13.97 -14.40 23.61
CA LEU A 319 13.71 -13.20 22.82
C LEU A 319 12.40 -13.32 22.03
N ASP A 320 12.20 -14.45 21.34
CA ASP A 320 11.02 -14.74 20.52
C ASP A 320 9.73 -14.92 21.37
N ASN A 321 9.86 -15.19 22.68
CA ASN A 321 8.73 -15.35 23.62
C ASN A 321 8.64 -14.24 24.69
N ALA A 322 9.45 -13.18 24.61
CA ALA A 322 9.49 -12.12 25.62
C ALA A 322 8.15 -11.39 25.82
N SER A 323 7.30 -11.35 24.78
CA SER A 323 5.93 -10.79 24.82
C SER A 323 4.90 -11.67 25.55
N HIS A 324 5.24 -12.93 25.86
CA HIS A 324 4.33 -13.93 26.43
C HIS A 324 4.75 -14.43 27.81
N LEU A 325 5.94 -14.04 28.29
CA LEU A 325 6.48 -14.46 29.57
C LEU A 325 6.02 -13.52 30.70
N ASP A 326 4.96 -13.93 31.40
CA ASP A 326 4.50 -13.32 32.65
C ASP A 326 5.52 -13.57 33.79
N VAL A 327 6.51 -12.67 33.89
CA VAL A 327 7.63 -12.75 34.85
C VAL A 327 7.15 -12.68 36.31
N SER A 328 5.93 -12.19 36.56
CA SER A 328 5.31 -12.05 37.89
C SER A 328 5.30 -13.37 38.68
N LYS A 329 5.15 -14.51 37.98
CA LYS A 329 5.06 -15.85 38.62
C LYS A 329 6.36 -16.39 39.18
N TYR A 330 7.50 -15.77 38.88
CA TYR A 330 8.83 -16.27 39.27
C TYR A 330 9.46 -15.49 40.44
N ILE A 331 8.80 -14.46 40.95
CA ILE A 331 9.34 -13.58 42.02
C ILE A 331 9.02 -14.10 43.43
N GLU A 332 7.99 -14.92 43.64
CA GLU A 332 7.50 -15.25 44.99
C GLU A 332 8.31 -16.30 45.77
N ASN A 333 9.23 -17.06 45.15
CA ASN A 333 9.88 -18.20 45.83
C ASN A 333 11.40 -18.03 46.07
N ASN A 334 11.70 -17.54 47.28
CA ASN A 334 12.93 -17.74 48.05
C ASN A 334 14.27 -17.21 47.53
N TRP A 335 14.70 -16.09 48.12
CA TRP A 335 16.10 -15.65 48.15
C TRP A 335 16.94 -16.56 49.05
N GLY A 336 17.59 -17.57 48.47
CA GLY A 336 18.31 -18.62 49.20
C GLY A 336 19.59 -19.13 48.53
N LYS A 337 20.59 -18.25 48.36
CA LYS A 337 21.99 -18.51 47.93
C LYS A 337 22.25 -18.79 46.43
N THR A 338 23.30 -18.13 45.93
CA THR A 338 24.11 -18.41 44.71
C THR A 338 23.45 -18.32 43.32
N LYS A 339 23.76 -17.24 42.58
CA LYS A 339 24.41 -17.20 41.25
C LYS A 339 24.10 -15.90 40.46
N THR A 340 25.06 -15.52 39.62
CA THR A 340 25.01 -14.72 38.37
C THR A 340 24.01 -13.56 38.24
N TYR A 341 24.56 -12.35 38.12
CA TYR A 341 23.83 -11.12 37.78
C TYR A 341 23.31 -11.11 36.33
N TYR A 342 22.07 -10.65 36.12
CA TYR A 342 21.56 -10.12 34.84
C TYR A 342 20.76 -8.82 35.07
N PHE A 343 20.56 -8.03 34.02
CA PHE A 343 20.66 -6.56 34.09
C PHE A 343 19.36 -5.76 34.34
N VAL A 344 19.56 -4.53 34.83
CA VAL A 344 18.61 -3.45 35.20
C VAL A 344 18.96 -2.21 34.33
N ASN A 345 18.08 -1.28 33.92
CA ASN A 345 16.72 -0.90 34.35
C ASN A 345 15.72 -0.97 33.15
N GLY A 346 14.57 -0.28 33.00
CA GLY A 346 13.96 0.95 33.57
C GLY A 346 14.13 2.15 32.62
N ASN A 347 13.16 3.05 32.36
CA ASN A 347 11.86 3.39 32.97
C ASN A 347 10.89 3.89 31.85
N GLN A 348 9.56 3.96 32.03
CA GLN A 348 8.89 5.11 32.68
C GLN A 348 7.46 4.83 33.21
N ILE A 349 7.01 5.75 34.07
CA ILE A 349 5.88 5.69 35.01
C ILE A 349 4.59 6.19 34.35
N ILE A 350 3.43 5.62 34.75
CA ILE A 350 2.16 6.37 34.86
C ILE A 350 1.44 5.96 36.17
N PHE A 351 1.27 6.94 37.06
CA PHE A 351 -0.07 7.46 37.39
C PHE A 351 -0.20 8.82 36.72
#